data_AF-A0A0B8Q2V6-F1
#
_entry.id   AF-A0A0B8Q2V6-F1
#
_cell.length_a   1.000
_cell.length_b   1.000
_cell.length_c   1.000
_cell.angle_alpha   90.00
_cell.angle_beta   90.00
_cell.angle_gamma   90.00
#
_symmetry.space_group_name_H-M   'P 1'
#
loop_
_entity.id
_entity.type
_entity.pdbx_description
1 polymer ?
#
loop_
_entity_poly.entity_id
_entity_poly.type
_entity_poly.pdbx_seq_one_letter_code
_entity_poly.pdbx_strand_id
1 'polypeptide(L)' 'MAIERTFSIIKPDAVKRNLIGAIYQRIEAAGLRVVGAKMVHLNEEQASGFYAEHEGKLSSRPLKNL' A
#
# COMPACT_ATOMS: atom_id res chain seq x y z
N MET A 1 -9.06 -18.75 -17.14
CA MET A 1 -8.03 -17.96 -16.40
C MET A 1 -8.07 -18.38 -14.95
N ALA A 2 -6.91 -18.50 -14.30
CA ALA A 2 -6.82 -18.83 -12.88
C ALA A 2 -7.22 -17.61 -12.02
N ILE A 3 -7.64 -17.86 -10.77
CA ILE A 3 -7.89 -16.77 -9.82
C ILE A 3 -6.53 -16.23 -9.37
N GLU A 4 -6.25 -14.97 -9.70
CA GLU A 4 -5.04 -14.28 -9.28
C GLU A 4 -5.28 -13.48 -8.00
N ARG A 5 -4.21 -13.29 -7.22
CA ARG A 5 -4.20 -12.45 -6.03
C ARG A 5 -3.06 -11.47 -6.16
N THR A 6 -3.35 -10.21 -5.88
CA THR A 6 -2.35 -9.15 -5.86
C THR A 6 -2.35 -8.47 -4.49
N PHE A 7 -1.23 -7.84 -4.17
CA PHE A 7 -1.05 -7.07 -2.95
C PHE A 7 -1.14 -5.58 -3.25
N SER A 8 -1.82 -4.82 -2.39
CA SER A 8 -2.00 -3.38 -2.54
C SER A 8 -1.81 -2.68 -1.21
N ILE A 9 -1.12 -1.53 -1.22
CA ILE A 9 -0.85 -0.72 -0.04
C ILE A 9 -1.57 0.62 -0.17
N ILE A 10 -2.32 0.99 0.88
CA ILE A 10 -2.81 2.35 1.07
C ILE A 10 -1.76 3.11 1.89
N LYS A 11 -1.13 4.11 1.28
CA LYS A 11 -0.08 4.91 1.94
C LYS A 11 -0.63 5.79 3.07
N PRO A 12 0.19 6.18 4.07
CA PRO A 12 -0.23 7.00 5.20
C PRO A 12 -0.88 8.33 4.82
N ASP A 13 -0.49 8.96 3.70
CA ASP A 13 -1.14 10.19 3.20
C ASP A 13 -2.65 9.98 2.94
N ALA A 14 -2.99 8.90 2.24
CA ALA A 14 -4.38 8.56 1.94
C ALA A 14 -5.16 8.18 3.21
N VAL A 15 -4.49 7.55 4.18
CA VAL A 15 -5.07 7.26 5.50
C VAL A 15 -5.36 8.56 6.25
N LYS A 16 -4.39 9.48 6.35
CA LYS A 16 -4.52 10.81 7.00
C LYS A 16 -5.64 11.64 6.38
N ARG A 17 -5.89 11.47 5.09
CA ARG A 17 -6.97 12.13 4.34
C ARG A 17 -8.31 11.39 4.39
N ASN A 18 -8.43 10.33 5.18
CA ASN A 18 -9.64 9.50 5.31
C ASN A 18 -10.15 8.90 3.99
N LEU A 19 -9.23 8.56 3.06
CA LEU A 19 -9.58 8.07 1.71
C LEU A 19 -9.73 6.55 1.60
N ILE A 20 -9.60 5.80 2.69
CA ILE A 20 -9.60 4.32 2.68
C ILE A 20 -10.86 3.76 2.01
N GLY A 21 -12.05 4.24 2.41
CA GLY A 21 -13.32 3.76 1.86
C GLY A 21 -13.46 4.05 0.36
N ALA A 22 -13.06 5.25 -0.07
CA ALA A 22 -13.09 5.62 -1.49
C ALA A 22 -12.14 4.76 -2.33
N ILE A 23 -10.99 4.35 -1.77
CA ILE A 23 -10.06 3.45 -2.44
C ILE A 23 -10.63 2.04 -2.55
N TYR A 24 -11.26 1.52 -1.49
CA TYR A 24 -11.93 0.22 -1.53
C TYR A 24 -13.04 0.19 -2.56
N GLN A 25 -13.88 1.22 -2.57
CA GLN A 25 -14.95 1.36 -3.55
C GLN A 25 -14.40 1.35 -4.99
N ARG A 26 -13.24 1.99 -5.24
CA ARG A 26 -12.60 1.97 -6.56
C ARG A 26 -12.08 0.57 -6.94
N ILE A 27 -11.52 -0.18 -5.98
CA ILE A 27 -11.03 -1.54 -6.20
C ILE A 27 -12.21 -2.46 -6.54
N GLU A 28 -13.30 -2.37 -5.79
CA GLU A 28 -14.51 -3.17 -6.00
C GLU A 28 -15.22 -2.80 -7.32
N ALA A 29 -15.31 -1.50 -7.64
CA ALA A 29 -15.86 -1.04 -8.92
C ALA A 29 -15.04 -1.51 -10.13
N ALA A 30 -13.76 -1.83 -9.96
CA ALA A 30 -12.92 -2.43 -10.99
C ALA A 30 -13.12 -3.96 -11.10
N GLY A 31 -14.06 -4.56 -10.35
CA GLY A 31 -14.36 -5.98 -10.36
C GLY A 31 -13.41 -6.84 -9.52
N LEU A 32 -12.54 -6.22 -8.70
CA LEU A 32 -11.65 -6.92 -7.79
C LEU A 32 -12.32 -7.13 -6.44
N ARG A 33 -11.94 -8.21 -5.74
CA ARG A 33 -12.42 -8.51 -4.39
C ARG A 33 -11.31 -8.31 -3.37
N VAL A 34 -11.55 -7.52 -2.34
CA VAL A 34 -10.66 -7.44 -1.17
C VAL A 34 -10.84 -8.71 -0.34
N VAL A 35 -9.86 -9.61 -0.37
CA VAL A 35 -9.90 -10.91 0.35
C VAL A 35 -9.28 -10.85 1.74
N GLY A 36 -8.62 -9.74 2.08
CA GLY A 36 -8.02 -9.51 3.38
C GLY A 36 -7.40 -8.11 3.46
N ALA A 37 -7.38 -7.53 4.64
CA ALA A 37 -6.79 -6.23 4.91
C ALA A 37 -6.17 -6.21 6.30
N LYS A 38 -5.05 -5.49 6.45
CA LYS A 38 -4.40 -5.26 7.74
C LYS A 38 -3.89 -3.83 7.80
N MET A 39 -4.27 -3.10 8.85
CA MET A 39 -3.68 -1.80 9.15
C MET A 39 -2.45 -2.02 10.03
N VAL A 40 -1.32 -1.48 9.60
CA VAL A 40 -0.05 -1.56 10.32
C VAL A 40 0.61 -0.19 10.31
N HIS A 41 1.19 0.20 11.44
CA HIS A 41 2.23 1.24 11.46
C HIS A 41 3.57 0.52 11.35
N LEU A 42 4.26 0.73 10.23
CA LEU A 42 5.59 0.19 10.04
C LEU A 42 6.58 1.06 10.82
N ASN A 43 7.51 0.44 11.53
CA ASN A 43 8.68 1.17 12.03
C ASN A 43 9.72 1.35 10.91
N GLU A 44 10.74 2.18 11.14
CA GLU A 44 11.73 2.52 10.12
C GLU A 44 12.49 1.29 9.58
N GLU A 45 12.77 0.30 10.43
CA GLU A 45 13.44 -0.95 10.03
C GLU A 45 12.54 -1.79 9.10
N GLN A 46 11.25 -1.93 9.43
CA GLN A 46 10.27 -2.65 8.62
C GLN A 46 10.02 -1.94 7.28
N ALA A 47 9.92 -0.61 7.28
CA ALA A 47 9.78 0.18 6.07
C ALA A 47 11.02 0.04 5.18
N SER A 48 12.22 0.09 5.76
CA SER A 48 13.47 -0.04 5.02
C SER A 48 13.61 -1.42 4.38
N GLY A 49 13.25 -2.50 5.08
CA GLY A 49 13.23 -3.86 4.51
C GLY A 49 12.21 -4.02 3.37
N PHE A 50 11.04 -3.39 3.49
CA PHE A 50 9.99 -3.47 2.47
C PHE A 50 10.34 -2.69 1.18
N TYR A 51 11.11 -1.60 1.30
CA TYR A 51 11.56 -0.79 0.18
C TYR A 51 13.02 -1.03 -0.21
N ALA A 52 13.70 -2.04 0.36
CA ALA A 52 15.09 -2.35 0.05
C ALA A 52 15.30 -2.63 -1.46
N GLU A 53 14.34 -3.27 -2.12
CA GLU A 53 14.35 -3.50 -3.57
C GLU A 53 14.17 -2.23 -4.42
N HIS A 54 13.83 -1.11 -3.79
CA HIS A 54 13.64 0.20 -4.43
C HIS A 54 14.74 1.21 -4.08
N GLU A 55 15.77 0.84 -3.31
CA GLU A 55 16.95 1.67 -3.09
C GLU A 55 17.65 1.96 -4.43
N GLY A 56 17.79 3.24 -4.79
CA GLY A 56 18.47 3.69 -6.00
C GLY A 56 17.57 4.14 -7.17
N LYS A 57 16.24 3.98 -7.11
CA LYS A 57 15.33 4.61 -8.09
C LYS A 57 14.99 6.05 -7.63
N LEU A 58 14.84 6.98 -8.58
CA LEU A 58 14.70 8.45 -8.45
C LEU A 58 13.50 8.97 -7.59
N SER A 59 12.89 8.11 -6.77
CA SER A 59 11.85 8.44 -5.79
C SER A 59 12.24 7.99 -4.37
N SER A 60 13.55 7.92 -4.08
CA SER A 60 14.12 7.37 -2.83
C SER A 60 14.17 8.35 -1.65
N ARG A 61 13.54 9.54 -1.72
CA ARG A 61 13.40 10.45 -0.57
C ARG A 61 12.02 11.14 -0.47
N PRO A 62 11.32 11.08 0.68
CA PRO A 62 11.44 10.14 1.80
C PRO A 62 10.27 9.14 1.76
N LEU A 63 10.51 7.94 1.21
CA LEU A 63 9.70 6.75 1.57
C LEU A 63 9.93 6.33 3.03
N LYS A 64 10.81 7.05 3.75
CA LYS A 64 11.19 6.83 5.16
C LYS A 64 10.30 7.55 6.17
N ASN A 65 9.35 8.39 5.73
CA ASN A 65 8.36 9.04 6.61
C ASN A 65 7.01 8.30 6.57
N LEU A 66 7.06 6.97 6.58
CA LEU A 66 5.89 6.08 6.67
C LEU A 66 5.47 5.89 8.13
#